data_AF-A0A1A6HHX0-F1
#
_entry.id   AF-A0A1A6HHX0-F1
#
_cell.length_a   1.000
_cell.length_b   1.000
_cell.length_c   1.000
_cell.angle_alpha   90.00
_cell.angle_beta   90.00
_cell.angle_gamma   90.00
#
_symmetry.space_group_name_H-M   'P 1'
#
loop_
_entity.id
_entity.type
_entity.pdbx_description
1 polymer ?
#
loop_
_entity_poly.entity_id
_entity_poly.type
_entity_poly.pdbx_seq_one_letter_code
_entity_poly.pdbx_strand_id
1 'polypeptide(L)'
;EPVSINCGHTFCHSCLSGLWKLSGESQDLDYTCTLCRAPVQPRKLRPIWQLASVVDKVRLLGFCVEMGLKTDVCTLHKEQLTMFCKEDD
;
A
#
# COMPACT_ATOMS: atom_id res chain seq x y z
N GLU A 1 -1.00 3.85 -7.86
CA GLU A 1 0.35 4.23 -8.31
C GLU A 1 1.18 4.76 -7.14
N PRO A 2 2.46 4.37 -7.00
CA PRO A 2 3.35 4.86 -5.97
C PRO A 2 3.92 6.24 -6.31
N VAL A 3 3.92 7.14 -5.33
CA VAL A 3 4.43 8.52 -5.41
C VAL A 3 5.41 8.79 -4.28
N SER A 4 6.57 9.34 -4.62
CA SER A 4 7.55 9.85 -3.67
C SER A 4 7.22 11.30 -3.31
N ILE A 5 7.27 11.61 -2.02
CA ILE A 5 7.22 12.98 -1.51
C ILE A 5 8.64 13.54 -1.33
N ASN A 6 8.75 14.86 -1.15
CA ASN A 6 10.03 15.57 -1.00
C ASN A 6 10.94 15.04 0.12
N CYS A 7 10.39 14.43 1.18
CA CYS A 7 11.18 13.81 2.24
C CYS A 7 11.70 12.40 1.90
N GLY A 8 11.45 11.89 0.69
CA GLY A 8 11.94 10.59 0.21
C GLY A 8 11.03 9.40 0.49
N HIS A 9 10.02 9.54 1.37
CA HIS A 9 9.03 8.49 1.60
C HIS A 9 8.11 8.30 0.40
N THR A 10 7.60 7.07 0.26
CA THR A 10 6.76 6.68 -0.87
C THR A 10 5.40 6.20 -0.37
N PHE A 11 4.33 6.73 -0.97
CA PHE A 11 2.95 6.39 -0.65
C PHE A 11 2.19 6.03 -1.91
N CYS A 12 1.04 5.38 -1.78
CA CYS A 12 0.12 5.24 -2.90
C CYS A 12 -0.67 6.54 -3.13
N HIS A 13 -0.99 6.90 -4.37
CA HIS A 13 -1.71 8.14 -4.68
C HIS A 13 -3.06 8.26 -3.92
N SER A 14 -3.81 7.17 -3.82
CA SER A 14 -5.08 7.14 -3.06
C SER A 14 -4.85 7.34 -1.56
N CYS A 15 -3.81 6.73 -0.99
CA CYS A 15 -3.41 6.87 0.40
C CYS A 15 -3.07 8.33 0.72
N LEU A 16 -2.31 8.98 -0.15
CA LEU A 16 -1.89 10.37 0.00
C LEU A 16 -3.08 11.34 -0.13
N SER A 17 -3.97 11.09 -1.11
CA SER A 17 -5.20 11.88 -1.27
C SER A 17 -6.15 11.74 -0.08
N GLY A 18 -6.29 10.53 0.48
CA GLY A 18 -7.10 10.30 1.68
C GLY A 18 -6.54 11.04 2.90
N LEU A 19 -5.22 11.00 3.09
CA LEU A 19 -4.55 11.70 4.19
C LEU A 19 -4.79 13.21 4.13
N TRP A 20 -4.67 13.82 2.94
CA TRP A 20 -4.88 15.27 2.78
C TRP A 20 -6.34 15.69 2.92
N LYS A 21 -7.30 14.81 2.55
CA LYS A 21 -8.72 15.07 2.78
C LYS A 21 -9.08 15.12 4.27
N LEU A 22 -8.44 14.29 5.09
CA LEU A 22 -8.66 14.25 6.55
C LEU A 22 -8.01 15.43 7.27
N SER A 23 -6.98 16.04 6.69
CA SER A 23 -6.23 17.13 7.34
C SER A 23 -6.90 18.51 7.23
N GLY A 24 -7.88 18.69 6.34
CA GLY A 24 -8.50 19.99 6.02
C GLY A 24 -9.30 20.66 7.15
N GLU A 25 -9.33 20.08 8.36
CA GLU A 25 -10.01 20.62 9.54
C GLU A 25 -9.03 21.27 10.55
N SER A 26 -7.72 21.05 10.43
CA SER A 26 -6.71 21.60 11.35
C SER A 26 -5.51 22.18 10.58
N GLN A 27 -5.40 23.51 10.57
CA GLN A 27 -4.52 24.35 9.75
C GLN A 27 -3.00 24.11 9.92
N ASP A 28 -2.56 23.20 10.80
CA ASP A 28 -1.14 22.94 11.09
C ASP A 28 -0.59 21.61 10.52
N LEU A 29 -1.46 20.72 10.01
CA LEU A 29 -1.05 19.40 9.47
C LEU A 29 -1.11 19.31 7.95
N ASP A 30 -1.46 20.41 7.28
CA ASP A 30 -2.05 20.43 5.94
C ASP A 30 -1.33 19.57 4.91
N TYR A 31 0.00 19.45 5.01
CA TYR A 31 0.74 18.50 4.19
C TYR A 31 1.97 18.03 4.96
N THR A 32 1.84 17.05 5.87
CA THR A 32 3.00 16.46 6.57
C THR A 32 3.15 14.97 6.27
N CYS A 33 4.39 14.48 6.30
CA CYS A 33 4.67 13.05 6.17
C CYS A 33 4.30 12.33 7.47
N THR A 34 3.48 11.29 7.41
CA THR A 34 3.08 10.51 8.61
C THR A 34 4.25 9.76 9.26
N LEU A 35 5.32 9.49 8.52
CA LEU A 35 6.48 8.72 9.01
C LEU A 35 7.52 9.59 9.72
N CYS A 36 7.73 10.82 9.26
CA CYS A 36 8.81 11.69 9.76
C CYS A 36 8.37 13.11 10.09
N ARG A 37 7.08 13.44 9.93
CA ARG A 37 6.48 14.76 10.14
C ARG A 37 7.09 15.90 9.30
N ALA A 38 7.94 15.57 8.33
CA ALA A 38 8.48 16.56 7.41
C ALA A 38 7.35 17.20 6.57
N PRO A 39 7.43 18.51 6.30
CA PRO A 39 6.46 19.18 5.45
C PRO A 39 6.55 18.64 4.02
N VAL A 40 5.39 18.36 3.44
CA VAL A 40 5.19 17.82 2.11
C VAL A 40 4.80 18.95 1.18
N GLN A 41 5.37 18.96 -0.01
CA GLN A 41 4.98 19.89 -1.07
C GLN A 41 4.16 19.13 -2.11
N PRO A 42 2.83 19.30 -2.17
CA PRO A 42 1.95 18.57 -3.10
C PRO A 42 2.31 18.77 -4.57
N ARG A 43 2.94 19.90 -4.91
CA ARG A 43 3.43 20.19 -6.26
C ARG A 43 4.72 19.46 -6.64
N LYS A 44 5.39 18.80 -5.68
CA LYS A 44 6.66 18.07 -5.87
C LYS A 44 6.53 16.56 -5.72
N LEU A 45 5.33 16.01 -5.91
CA LEU A 45 5.16 14.56 -5.98
C LEU A 45 5.85 14.01 -7.21
N ARG A 46 6.61 12.92 -7.04
CA ARG A 46 7.26 12.21 -8.14
C ARG A 46 6.71 10.80 -8.25
N PRO A 47 6.03 10.43 -9.34
CA PRO A 47 5.62 9.05 -9.56
C PRO A 47 6.83 8.14 -9.70
N ILE A 48 6.80 6.97 -9.05
CA ILE A 48 7.89 5.97 -9.10
C ILE A 48 7.44 4.77 -9.92
N TRP A 49 7.45 4.92 -11.25
CA TRP A 49 7.03 3.86 -12.18
C TRP A 49 7.83 2.56 -12.02
N GLN A 50 9.11 2.65 -11.64
CA GLN A 50 9.95 1.48 -11.34
C GLN A 50 9.40 0.66 -10.18
N LEU A 51 8.92 1.33 -9.12
CA LEU A 51 8.34 0.66 -7.96
C LEU A 51 7.01 0.02 -8.31
N ALA A 52 6.20 0.65 -9.18
CA ALA A 52 4.97 0.03 -9.69
C ALA A 52 5.29 -1.29 -10.43
N SER A 53 6.26 -1.25 -11.35
CA SER A 53 6.67 -2.44 -12.10
C SER A 53 7.22 -3.56 -11.21
N VAL A 54 8.02 -3.23 -10.19
CA VAL A 54 8.52 -4.23 -9.23
C VAL A 54 7.38 -4.83 -8.42
N VAL A 55 6.44 -4.02 -7.91
CA VAL A 55 5.27 -4.52 -7.17
C VAL A 55 4.43 -5.46 -8.05
N ASP A 56 4.23 -5.12 -9.32
CA ASP A 56 3.48 -5.96 -10.25
C ASP A 56 4.21 -7.28 -10.54
N LYS A 57 5.53 -7.24 -10.72
CA LYS A 57 6.35 -8.46 -10.88
C LYS A 57 6.37 -9.33 -9.63
N VAL A 58 6.45 -8.74 -8.43
CA VAL A 58 6.37 -9.48 -7.16
C VAL A 58 5.00 -10.13 -7.00
N ARG A 59 3.92 -9.42 -7.36
CA ARG A 59 2.57 -10.00 -7.38
C ARG A 59 2.45 -11.16 -8.37
N LEU A 60 3.02 -11.02 -9.57
CA LEU A 60 3.05 -12.09 -10.57
C LEU A 60 3.86 -13.30 -10.10
N LEU A 61 4.99 -13.09 -9.41
CA LEU A 61 5.74 -14.17 -8.79
C LEU A 61 4.91 -14.89 -7.70
N GLY A 62 4.20 -14.13 -6.86
CA GLY A 62 3.23 -14.70 -5.91
C GLY A 62 2.12 -15.49 -6.61
N PHE A 63 1.61 -14.99 -7.73
CA PHE A 63 0.57 -15.62 -8.54
C PHE A 63 1.08 -16.90 -9.25
N CYS A 64 2.34 -16.92 -9.70
CA CYS A 64 2.99 -18.11 -10.24
C CYS A 64 3.23 -19.17 -9.15
N VAL A 65 3.49 -18.76 -7.91
CA VAL A 65 3.55 -19.68 -6.76
C VAL A 65 2.17 -20.26 -6.43
N GLU A 66 1.10 -19.46 -6.49
CA GLU A 66 -0.29 -19.91 -6.30
C GLU A 66 -0.77 -20.89 -7.39
N MET A 67 -0.36 -20.74 -8.65
CA MET A 67 -0.68 -21.73 -9.69
C MET A 67 0.04 -23.09 -9.48
N GLY A 68 1.10 -23.13 -8.68
CA GLY A 68 1.80 -24.36 -8.29
C GLY A 68 1.28 -25.00 -6.99
N LEU A 69 0.54 -24.26 -6.17
CA LEU A 69 -0.10 -24.75 -4.95
C LEU A 69 -1.55 -24.24 -4.90
N LYS A 70 -2.48 -24.98 -5.49
CA LYS A 70 -3.90 -24.91 -5.12
C LYS A 70 -4.05 -25.44 -3.68
N THR A 71 -3.69 -24.62 -2.71
CA THR A 71 -3.95 -24.87 -1.31
C THR A 71 -4.56 -23.62 -0.76
N ASP A 72 -5.77 -23.73 -0.22
CA ASP A 72 -6.50 -22.58 0.33
C ASP A 72 -5.61 -21.89 1.37
N VAL A 73 -5.35 -20.59 1.21
CA VAL A 73 -4.49 -19.80 2.11
C VAL A 73 -5.31 -18.76 2.85
N CYS A 74 -4.99 -18.51 4.11
CA CYS A 74 -5.69 -17.53 4.94
C CYS A 74 -5.42 -16.12 4.40
N THR A 75 -6.47 -15.34 4.12
CA THR A 75 -6.34 -13.98 3.58
C THR A 75 -5.66 -13.00 4.53
N LEU A 76 -5.74 -13.24 5.84
CA LEU A 76 -5.13 -12.40 6.88
C LEU A 76 -3.68 -12.80 7.18
N HIS A 77 -3.43 -14.10 7.34
CA HIS A 77 -2.14 -14.63 7.83
C HIS A 77 -1.24 -15.19 6.73
N LYS A 78 -1.76 -15.39 5.51
CA LYS A 78 -1.03 -15.96 4.35
C LYS A 78 -0.39 -17.33 4.62
N GLU A 79 -0.96 -18.06 5.56
CA GLU A 79 -0.60 -19.43 5.89
C GLU A 79 -1.61 -20.38 5.24
N GLN A 80 -1.21 -21.64 5.04
CA GLN A 80 -2.07 -22.67 4.47
C GLN A 80 -3.25 -22.98 5.42
N LEU A 81 -4.48 -22.92 4.92
CA LEU A 81 -5.68 -23.27 5.66
C LEU A 81 -5.72 -24.79 5.85
N THR A 82 -5.39 -25.22 7.07
CA THR A 82 -5.50 -26.63 7.48
C THR A 82 -6.82 -26.92 8.21
N MET A 83 -7.59 -25.89 8.54
CA MET A 83 -8.80 -25.97 9.35
C MET A 83 -9.93 -25.21 8.65
N PHE A 84 -11.14 -25.80 8.66
CA PHE A 84 -12.37 -25.19 8.17
C PHE A 84 -13.25 -24.80 9.35
N CYS A 85 -13.92 -23.65 9.28
CA CYS A 85 -14.88 -23.24 10.29
C CYS A 85 -16.18 -24.04 10.12
N LYS A 86 -16.65 -24.69 11.17
CA LYS A 86 -17.92 -25.45 11.14
C LYS A 86 -19.17 -24.56 11.11
N GLU A 87 -19.01 -23.25 11.25
CA GLU A 87 -20.10 -22.29 11.29
C GLU A 87 -20.35 -21.60 9.92
N ASP A 88 -19.55 -21.94 8.90
CA ASP A 88 -19.67 -21.44 7.52
C ASP A 88 -20.61 -22.29 6.62
N ASP A 89 -21.40 -23.22 7.21
CA ASP A 89 -22.46 -23.99 6.53
C ASP A 89 -23.76 -23.19 6.38
#